data_AF-A0ABD4KWZ9-F1
#
_entry.id   AF-A0ABD4KWZ9-F1
#
_cell.length_a   1.000
_cell.length_b   1.000
_cell.length_c   1.000
_cell.angle_alpha   90.00
_cell.angle_beta   90.00
_cell.angle_gamma   90.00
#
_symmetry.space_group_name_H-M   'P 1'
#
loop_
_entity.id
_entity.type
_entity.pdbx_description
1 polymer ?
#
loop_
_entity_poly.entity_id
_entity_poly.type
_entity_poly.pdbx_seq_one_letter_code
_entity_poly.pdbx_strand_id
1 'polypeptide(L)'
;FMVDASKGFMKDGNKNRLRSQDIHKIVDVFTKQLELPRYSRMVPISEIAANDYNLNIPRYIDSSEPEDLHDLSAHLQGGIPNRDIDALERYWQVFPSIRATLFENAREGYS
;
A
#
# COMPACT_ATOMS: atom_id res chain seq x y z
N PHE A 1 -7.33 10.30 -15.87
CA PHE A 1 -6.82 10.06 -14.50
C PHE A 1 -7.79 9.13 -13.79
N MET A 2 -7.33 7.97 -13.34
CA MET A 2 -8.16 6.97 -12.65
C MET A 2 -7.74 6.87 -11.18
N VAL A 3 -8.73 6.59 -10.32
CA VAL A 3 -8.55 6.44 -8.87
C VAL A 3 -9.34 5.23 -8.40
N ASP A 4 -8.69 4.32 -7.69
CA ASP A 4 -9.31 3.21 -6.99
C ASP A 4 -9.46 3.54 -5.49
N ALA A 5 -10.67 3.92 -5.09
CA ALA A 5 -11.02 4.17 -3.69
C ALA A 5 -11.75 3.00 -3.02
N SER A 6 -11.77 1.81 -3.63
CA SER A 6 -12.55 0.66 -3.18
C SER A 6 -12.25 0.22 -1.74
N LYS A 7 -11.02 0.42 -1.26
CA LYS A 7 -10.59 0.06 0.11
C LYS A 7 -10.76 1.19 1.14
N GLY A 8 -11.12 2.41 0.72
CA GLY A 8 -11.16 3.61 1.56
C GLY A 8 -12.54 3.86 2.16
N PHE A 9 -13.01 3.00 3.05
CA PHE A 9 -14.31 3.19 3.72
C PHE A 9 -14.32 2.59 5.13
N MET A 10 -15.34 2.95 5.90
CA MET A 10 -15.68 2.30 7.17
C MET A 10 -16.94 1.47 6.98
N LYS A 11 -16.90 0.21 7.42
CA LYS A 11 -18.09 -0.64 7.44
C LYS A 11 -19.08 -0.09 8.48
N ASP A 12 -20.33 0.11 8.06
CA ASP A 12 -21.40 0.68 8.87
C ASP A 12 -22.66 -0.20 8.71
N GLY A 13 -22.67 -1.30 9.47
CA GLY A 13 -23.69 -2.34 9.36
C GLY A 13 -23.69 -3.03 7.99
N ASN A 14 -24.82 -2.91 7.27
CA ASN A 14 -25.01 -3.45 5.92
C ASN A 14 -24.56 -2.49 4.80
N LYS A 15 -24.03 -1.31 5.15
CA LYS A 15 -23.53 -0.31 4.20
C LYS A 15 -22.08 0.00 4.48
N ASN A 16 -21.45 0.61 3.48
CA ASN A 16 -20.12 1.20 3.59
C ASN A 16 -20.29 2.71 3.68
N ARG A 17 -19.63 3.33 4.66
CA ARG A 17 -19.64 4.78 4.86
C ARG A 17 -18.27 5.36 4.55
N LEU A 18 -18.25 6.37 3.69
CA LEU A 18 -17.06 7.18 3.46
C LEU A 18 -16.87 8.14 4.64
N ARG A 19 -15.71 8.09 5.29
CA ARG A 19 -15.35 9.06 6.33
C ARG A 19 -14.83 10.33 5.68
N SER A 20 -14.78 11.43 6.44
CA SER A 20 -14.21 12.69 5.98
C SER A 20 -12.78 12.53 5.46
N GLN A 21 -11.95 11.70 6.10
CA GLN A 21 -10.59 11.42 5.65
C GLN A 21 -10.53 10.68 4.30
N ASP A 22 -11.48 9.79 4.03
CA ASP A 22 -11.50 9.00 2.80
C ASP A 22 -11.91 9.91 1.64
N ILE A 23 -12.92 10.76 1.85
CA ILE A 23 -13.36 11.78 0.89
C ILE A 23 -12.21 12.75 0.60
N HIS A 24 -11.55 13.25 1.65
CA HIS A 24 -10.45 14.18 1.50
C HIS A 24 -9.31 13.57 0.69
N LYS A 25 -8.94 12.31 0.96
CA LYS A 25 -7.92 11.59 0.18
C LYS A 25 -8.28 11.50 -1.30
N ILE A 26 -9.53 11.12 -1.62
CA ILE A 26 -10.00 11.01 -3.02
C ILE A 26 -9.89 12.35 -3.73
N VAL A 27 -10.41 13.42 -3.09
CA VAL A 27 -10.41 14.78 -3.65
C VAL A 27 -8.98 15.27 -3.85
N ASP A 28 -8.13 15.16 -2.84
CA ASP A 28 -6.74 15.61 -2.93
C ASP A 28 -5.97 14.93 -4.04
N VAL A 29 -6.10 13.60 -4.15
CA VAL A 29 -5.42 12.81 -5.18
C VAL A 29 -5.92 13.17 -6.57
N PHE A 30 -7.23 13.36 -6.73
CA PHE A 30 -7.82 13.75 -8.02
C PHE A 30 -7.41 15.17 -8.43
N THR A 31 -7.55 16.14 -7.53
CA THR A 31 -7.24 17.55 -7.81
C THR A 31 -5.76 17.77 -8.12
N LYS A 32 -4.87 17.10 -7.39
CA LYS A 32 -3.42 17.20 -7.60
C LYS A 32 -2.89 16.21 -8.64
N GLN A 33 -3.74 15.35 -9.20
CA GLN A 33 -3.39 14.26 -10.13
C GLN A 33 -2.21 13.41 -9.64
N LEU A 34 -2.19 13.10 -8.34
CA LEU A 34 -1.08 12.37 -7.72
C LEU A 34 -1.13 10.91 -8.14
N GLU A 35 -0.05 10.39 -8.70
CA GLU A 35 0.09 8.95 -8.94
C GLU A 35 0.52 8.26 -7.67
N LEU A 36 -0.38 7.46 -7.10
CA LEU A 36 -0.13 6.69 -5.90
C LEU A 36 -0.15 5.21 -6.27
N PRO A 37 0.92 4.45 -5.94
CA PRO A 37 0.96 3.01 -6.21
C PRO A 37 -0.31 2.33 -5.69
N ARG A 38 -0.94 1.53 -6.57
CA ARG A 38 -2.15 0.75 -6.26
C ARG A 38 -3.41 1.55 -5.92
N TYR A 39 -3.40 2.87 -6.11
CA TYR A 39 -4.52 3.74 -5.76
C TYR A 39 -4.89 4.70 -6.89
N SER A 40 -3.93 5.27 -7.61
CA SER A 40 -4.23 6.21 -8.70
C SER A 40 -3.17 6.17 -9.78
N ARG A 41 -3.60 6.40 -11.03
CA ARG A 41 -2.72 6.38 -12.20
C ARG A 41 -3.25 7.28 -13.30
N MET A 42 -2.34 7.94 -14.02
CA MET A 42 -2.67 8.61 -15.26
C MET A 42 -2.67 7.58 -16.41
N VAL A 43 -3.86 7.27 -16.91
CA VAL A 43 -4.05 6.33 -18.02
C VAL A 43 -4.22 7.13 -19.31
N PRO A 44 -3.39 6.91 -20.34
CA PRO A 44 -3.54 7.58 -21.64
C PRO A 44 -4.73 7.01 -22.42
N ILE A 45 -5.33 7.85 -23.27
CA ILE A 45 -6.48 7.44 -24.11
C ILE A 45 -6.11 6.27 -25.04
N SER A 46 -4.85 6.16 -25.46
CA SER A 46 -4.37 5.03 -26.27
C SER A 46 -4.48 3.68 -25.55
N GLU A 47 -4.22 3.64 -24.23
CA GLU A 47 -4.37 2.43 -23.41
C GLU A 47 -5.86 2.09 -23.21
N ILE A 48 -6.71 3.11 -23.07
CA ILE A 48 -8.18 2.93 -23.00
C ILE A 48 -8.72 2.37 -24.32
N ALA A 49 -8.26 2.89 -25.45
CA ALA A 49 -8.65 2.42 -26.78
C ALA A 49 -8.19 0.96 -27.01
N ALA A 50 -6.98 0.60 -26.55
CA ALA A 50 -6.50 -0.78 -26.60
C ALA A 50 -7.30 -1.76 -25.72
N ASN A 51 -8.01 -1.23 -24.72
CA ASN A 51 -8.93 -1.98 -23.86
C ASN A 51 -10.40 -1.87 -24.32
N ASP A 52 -10.67 -1.57 -25.59
CA ASP A 52 -12.02 -1.43 -26.16
C ASP A 52 -12.90 -0.40 -25.43
N TYR A 53 -12.29 0.67 -24.91
CA TYR A 53 -12.94 1.67 -24.07
C TYR A 53 -13.57 1.10 -22.78
N ASN A 54 -13.13 -0.07 -22.34
CA ASN A 54 -13.55 -0.66 -21.06
C ASN A 54 -12.89 0.08 -19.90
N LEU A 55 -13.69 0.80 -19.10
CA LEU A 55 -13.19 1.64 -18.00
C LEU A 55 -13.15 0.92 -16.64
N ASN A 56 -13.19 -0.42 -16.62
CA ASN A 56 -13.16 -1.16 -15.37
C ASN A 56 -11.80 -0.97 -14.65
N ILE A 57 -11.84 -0.45 -13.42
CA ILE A 57 -10.66 0.02 -12.68
C ILE A 57 -9.54 -1.03 -12.52
N PRO A 58 -9.83 -2.32 -12.25
CA PRO A 58 -8.79 -3.33 -12.09
C PRO A 58 -7.92 -3.57 -13.35
N ARG A 59 -8.37 -3.11 -14.53
CA ARG A 59 -7.57 -3.18 -15.76
C ARG A 59 -6.41 -2.19 -15.80
N TYR A 60 -6.49 -1.14 -14.99
CA TYR A 60 -5.56 -0.02 -15.02
C TYR A 60 -4.80 0.18 -13.72
N ILE A 61 -5.43 -0.19 -12.60
CA ILE A 61 -4.87 -0.07 -11.26
C ILE A 61 -4.94 -1.45 -10.62
N ASP A 62 -3.77 -2.03 -10.37
CA ASP A 62 -3.66 -3.24 -9.55
C ASP A 62 -3.67 -2.85 -8.07
N SER A 63 -4.80 -3.08 -7.42
CA SER A 63 -5.02 -2.81 -6.00
C SER A 63 -4.66 -4.00 -5.09
N SER A 64 -4.09 -5.08 -5.64
CA SER A 64 -3.73 -6.27 -4.87
C SER A 64 -2.68 -5.94 -3.81
N GLU A 65 -2.79 -6.61 -2.66
CA GLU A 65 -1.75 -6.54 -1.64
C GLU A 65 -0.58 -7.43 -2.06
N PRO A 66 0.67 -7.00 -1.81
CA PRO A 66 1.80 -7.88 -2.07
C PRO A 66 1.67 -9.10 -1.15
N GLU A 67 2.06 -10.27 -1.65
CA GLU A 67 2.10 -11.45 -0.79
C GLU A 67 3.09 -11.22 0.35
N ASP A 68 2.69 -11.64 1.55
CA ASP A 68 3.59 -11.69 2.69
C ASP A 68 4.68 -12.73 2.43
N LEU A 69 5.92 -12.28 2.40
CA LEU A 69 7.07 -13.14 2.18
C LEU A 69 7.42 -13.89 3.46
N HIS A 70 6.91 -15.11 3.59
CA HIS A 70 7.23 -15.99 4.72
C HIS A 70 8.70 -16.42 4.70
N ASP A 71 9.39 -16.31 5.85
CA ASP A 71 10.76 -16.78 6.02
C ASP A 71 10.77 -18.06 6.88
N LEU A 72 11.13 -19.18 6.26
CA LEU A 72 11.18 -20.49 6.91
C LEU A 72 12.20 -20.54 8.07
N SER A 73 13.33 -19.85 7.94
CA SER A 73 14.36 -19.81 8.97
C SER A 73 13.92 -18.99 10.18
N ALA A 74 13.13 -17.93 9.98
CA ALA A 74 12.47 -17.19 11.06
C ALA A 74 11.45 -18.06 11.79
N HIS A 75 10.64 -18.84 11.06
CA HIS A 75 9.69 -19.75 11.67
C HIS A 75 10.36 -20.87 12.51
N LEU A 76 11.48 -21.40 12.03
CA LEU A 76 12.15 -22.54 12.67
C LEU A 76 13.06 -22.15 13.83
N GLN A 77 13.72 -21.00 13.75
CA GLN A 77 14.79 -20.62 14.69
C GLN A 77 14.51 -19.30 15.42
N GLY A 78 13.39 -18.63 15.13
CA GLY A 78 13.05 -17.33 15.67
C GLY A 78 13.80 -16.16 14.99
N GLY A 79 13.45 -14.93 15.37
CA GLY A 79 14.01 -13.70 14.81
C GLY A 79 13.25 -13.18 13.59
N ILE A 80 13.34 -11.87 13.35
CA ILE A 80 12.67 -11.15 12.27
C ILE A 80 13.68 -10.86 11.16
N PRO A 81 13.41 -11.20 9.89
CA PRO A 81 14.30 -10.87 8.79
C PRO A 81 14.57 -9.36 8.73
N ASN A 82 15.84 -8.97 8.59
CA ASN A 82 16.21 -7.56 8.50
C ASN A 82 15.51 -6.83 7.34
N ARG A 83 15.23 -7.55 6.24
CA ARG A 83 14.44 -7.05 5.12
C ARG A 83 13.07 -6.51 5.55
N ASP A 84 12.39 -7.20 6.45
CA ASP A 84 11.04 -6.82 6.88
C ASP A 84 11.09 -5.61 7.82
N ILE A 85 12.16 -5.50 8.62
CA ILE A 85 12.46 -4.32 9.44
C ILE A 85 12.81 -3.12 8.53
N ASP A 86 13.60 -3.33 7.48
CA ASP A 86 13.97 -2.29 6.52
C ASP A 86 12.76 -1.81 5.70
N ALA A 87 11.79 -2.67 5.41
CA ALA A 87 10.54 -2.29 4.75
C ALA A 87 9.72 -1.24 5.53
N LEU A 88 9.98 -1.08 6.83
CA LEU A 88 9.38 -0.08 7.70
C LEU A 88 10.11 1.28 7.67
N GLU A 89 11.01 1.52 6.71
CA GLU A 89 11.82 2.73 6.56
C GLU A 89 11.07 4.04 6.81
N ARG A 90 9.84 4.16 6.28
CA ARG A 90 9.01 5.35 6.45
C ARG A 90 8.76 5.70 7.91
N TYR A 91 8.62 4.71 8.78
CA TYR A 91 8.45 4.92 10.21
C TYR A 91 9.77 5.32 10.88
N TRP A 92 10.89 4.74 10.43
CA TRP A 92 12.22 5.08 10.95
C TRP A 92 12.64 6.50 10.61
N GLN A 93 12.24 7.03 9.45
CA GLN A 93 12.48 8.42 9.10
C GLN A 93 11.73 9.40 10.01
N VAL A 94 10.52 9.05 10.47
CA VAL A 94 9.71 9.87 11.38
C VAL A 94 10.16 9.68 12.83
N PHE A 95 10.54 8.47 13.21
CA PHE A 95 10.96 8.11 14.57
C PHE A 95 12.30 7.37 14.56
N PRO A 96 13.43 8.09 14.43
CA PRO A 96 14.74 7.47 14.20
C PRO A 96 15.24 6.59 15.35
N SER A 97 14.86 6.89 16.59
CA SER A 97 15.30 6.13 17.76
C SER A 97 14.56 4.81 17.95
N ILE A 98 13.34 4.67 17.41
CA ILE A 98 12.49 3.51 17.69
C ILE A 98 13.11 2.23 17.14
N ARG A 99 13.76 2.29 15.97
CA ARG A 99 14.39 1.11 15.36
C ARG A 99 15.42 0.48 16.29
N ALA A 100 16.34 1.29 16.83
CA ALA A 100 17.40 0.81 17.72
C ALA A 100 16.90 0.43 19.11
N THR A 101 15.74 0.95 19.54
CA THR A 101 15.11 0.58 20.81
C THR A 101 14.37 -0.75 20.73
N LEU A 102 13.76 -1.07 19.58
CA LEU A 102 12.94 -2.26 19.41
C LEU A 102 13.70 -3.50 18.93
N PHE A 103 14.79 -3.32 18.19
CA PHE A 103 15.50 -4.41 17.52
C PHE A 103 16.98 -4.44 17.90
N GLU A 104 17.49 -5.65 18.15
CA GLU A 104 18.91 -5.93 18.38
C GLU A 104 19.36 -7.06 17.46
N ASN A 105 20.64 -7.08 17.06
CA ASN A 105 21.12 -8.13 16.15
C ASN A 105 21.09 -9.49 16.83
N ALA A 106 20.23 -10.40 16.35
CA ALA A 106 20.14 -11.76 16.85
C ALA A 106 21.09 -12.71 16.11
N ARG A 107 21.08 -12.68 14.77
CA ARG A 107 21.90 -13.55 13.90
C ARG A 107 22.13 -12.89 12.53
N GLU A 108 23.02 -13.43 11.72
CA GLU A 108 23.30 -12.87 10.39
C GLU A 108 22.02 -12.80 9.54
N GLY A 109 21.60 -11.58 9.19
CA GLY A 109 20.37 -11.33 8.42
C GLY A 109 19.08 -11.20 9.23
N TYR A 110 19.11 -11.33 10.56
CA TYR A 110 17.91 -11.24 11.42
C TYR A 110 18.15 -10.45 12.71
N SER A 111 17.13 -9.73 13.15
CA SER A 111 17.07 -9.03 14.44
C SER A 111 15.91 -9.53 15.31
#